data_AF-A0A661RAF8-F1
#
_entry.id   AF-A0A661RAF8-F1
#
_cell.length_a   1.000
_cell.length_b   1.000
_cell.length_c   1.000
_cell.angle_alpha   90.00
_cell.angle_beta   90.00
_cell.angle_gamma   90.00
#
_symmetry.space_group_name_H-M   'P 1'
#
loop_
_entity.id
_entity.type
_entity.pdbx_description
1 polymer ?
#
loop_
_entity_poly.entity_id
_entity_poly.type
_entity_poly.pdbx_seq_one_letter_code
_entity_poly.pdbx_strand_id
1 'polypeptide(L)'
;MKDQALGINGLGRIGKLSVWQHVERKKFSKIVVNIGRKVGTSLEDVATFIEKDSTYGTIHNYLYGYKAKRVIENLDEKSGSMTINGLPVIILRETRNPKEIPWKSHGVKVVVDTTGKFRDPTLSPDTPGGSVRGHLAAGARKVIVSAPFKIKDKTTPLPEDAVTSLMGINEADYDPRKHNIISNASCTTNCLAHIVKPILDYFGFQKILTISMITVHTVTGSQVVLDRAPKSGDADLRRNRSVFENIILTTTGAAKALAQVIPEVKKIGFMAESVRIPAKAGSITIVVFNIQGDPAKDPVTR
;
A
#
# COMPACT_ATOMS: atom_id res chain seq x y z
N MET A 1 -20.53 1.23 9.95
CA MET A 1 -19.24 0.50 9.99
C MET A 1 -18.93 -0.12 11.34
N LYS A 2 -19.38 0.45 12.49
CA LYS A 2 -19.05 -0.08 13.83
C LYS A 2 -19.34 -1.57 14.02
N ASP A 3 -20.33 -2.14 13.33
CA ASP A 3 -20.67 -3.58 13.45
C ASP A 3 -19.94 -4.50 12.45
N GLN A 4 -19.01 -3.97 11.65
CA GLN A 4 -18.31 -4.75 10.61
C GLN A 4 -16.91 -5.15 11.06
N ALA A 5 -16.49 -6.36 10.68
CA ALA A 5 -15.11 -6.83 10.85
C ALA A 5 -14.25 -6.42 9.63
N LEU A 6 -13.01 -6.01 9.92
CA LEU A 6 -11.99 -5.73 8.90
C LEU A 6 -11.07 -6.93 8.74
N GLY A 7 -10.80 -7.34 7.51
CA GLY A 7 -9.76 -8.31 7.19
C GLY A 7 -8.46 -7.60 6.79
N ILE A 8 -7.32 -8.10 7.25
CA ILE A 8 -6.01 -7.66 6.78
C ILE A 8 -5.24 -8.90 6.33
N ASN A 9 -4.90 -8.99 5.04
CA ASN A 9 -4.10 -10.09 4.53
C ASN A 9 -2.63 -9.68 4.45
N GLY A 10 -1.75 -10.45 5.11
CA GLY A 10 -0.34 -10.15 5.28
C GLY A 10 -0.05 -9.32 6.52
N LEU A 11 0.69 -9.87 7.46
CA LEU A 11 1.22 -9.13 8.62
C LEU A 11 2.68 -8.71 8.37
N GLY A 12 2.88 -7.95 7.29
CA GLY A 12 4.16 -7.30 6.98
C GLY A 12 4.23 -5.89 7.58
N ARG A 13 5.12 -5.05 7.05
CA ARG A 13 5.23 -3.65 7.50
C ARG A 13 3.92 -2.87 7.35
N ILE A 14 3.28 -2.94 6.17
CA ILE A 14 2.01 -2.22 5.91
C ILE A 14 0.85 -2.85 6.69
N GLY A 15 0.76 -4.18 6.76
CA GLY A 15 -0.25 -4.86 7.56
C GLY A 15 -0.19 -4.50 9.04
N LYS A 16 1.01 -4.48 9.63
CA LYS A 16 1.21 -4.06 11.03
C LYS A 16 0.76 -2.62 11.27
N LEU A 17 1.18 -1.67 10.43
CA LEU A 17 0.77 -0.27 10.55
C LEU A 17 -0.74 -0.07 10.30
N SER A 18 -1.34 -0.90 9.44
CA SER A 18 -2.78 -0.93 9.23
C SER A 18 -3.52 -1.39 10.49
N VAL A 19 -3.02 -2.43 11.18
CA VAL A 19 -3.55 -2.81 12.50
C VAL A 19 -3.46 -1.63 13.46
N TRP A 20 -2.30 -0.99 13.60
CA TRP A 20 -2.10 0.16 14.50
C TRP A 20 -3.09 1.29 14.22
N GLN A 21 -3.27 1.65 12.94
CA GLN A 21 -4.22 2.68 12.54
C GLN A 21 -5.66 2.30 12.89
N HIS A 22 -6.07 1.05 12.65
CA HIS A 22 -7.47 0.67 12.82
C HIS A 22 -7.86 0.40 14.28
N VAL A 23 -6.92 0.00 15.15
CA VAL A 23 -7.15 -0.09 16.60
C VAL A 23 -7.21 1.27 17.28
N GLU A 24 -6.59 2.30 16.70
CA GLU A 24 -6.71 3.69 17.12
C GLU A 24 -8.09 4.24 16.72
N ARG A 25 -8.46 4.13 15.44
CA ARG A 25 -9.69 4.74 14.92
C ARG A 25 -10.98 4.09 15.44
N LYS A 26 -10.92 2.81 15.85
CA LYS A 26 -12.05 2.02 16.40
C LYS A 26 -13.33 2.13 15.57
N LYS A 27 -13.21 2.05 14.23
CA LYS A 27 -14.35 2.13 13.29
C LYS A 27 -14.94 0.77 12.91
N PHE A 28 -14.26 -0.32 13.26
CA PHE A 28 -14.68 -1.71 13.04
C PHE A 28 -14.92 -2.38 14.40
N SER A 29 -15.73 -3.44 14.44
CA SER A 29 -16.01 -4.20 15.67
C SER A 29 -14.86 -5.11 16.08
N LYS A 30 -14.10 -5.60 15.10
CA LYS A 30 -12.89 -6.42 15.28
C LYS A 30 -12.02 -6.40 14.02
N ILE A 31 -10.76 -6.81 14.18
CA ILE A 31 -9.81 -7.00 13.08
C ILE A 31 -9.44 -8.47 12.97
N VAL A 32 -9.39 -8.99 11.75
CA VAL A 32 -8.96 -10.37 11.47
C VAL A 32 -7.74 -10.29 10.55
N VAL A 33 -6.58 -10.69 11.05
CA VAL A 33 -5.32 -10.60 10.32
C VAL A 33 -4.90 -11.99 9.86
N ASN A 34 -4.68 -12.18 8.57
CA ASN A 34 -4.12 -13.41 8.03
C ASN A 34 -2.60 -13.28 7.83
N ILE A 35 -1.85 -14.19 8.46
CA ILE A 35 -0.44 -14.45 8.19
C ILE A 35 -0.28 -15.65 7.23
N GLY A 36 -1.24 -16.58 7.29
CA GLY A 36 -1.33 -17.73 6.39
C GLY A 36 -0.26 -18.81 6.58
N ARG A 37 0.47 -18.76 7.69
CA ARG A 37 1.41 -19.81 8.11
C ARG A 37 1.70 -19.71 9.60
N LYS A 38 2.20 -20.80 10.18
CA LYS A 38 2.81 -20.78 11.52
C LYS A 38 4.00 -19.81 11.52
N VAL A 39 4.04 -18.91 12.50
CA VAL A 39 5.08 -17.90 12.70
C VAL A 39 5.36 -17.79 14.19
N GLY A 40 6.63 -17.69 14.55
CA GLY A 40 7.07 -17.77 15.93
C GLY A 40 6.82 -19.15 16.53
N THR A 41 6.98 -19.21 17.85
CA THR A 41 6.69 -20.35 18.71
C THR A 41 5.30 -20.22 19.34
N SER A 42 4.78 -18.99 19.49
CA SER A 42 3.49 -18.70 20.10
C SER A 42 2.86 -17.41 19.56
N LEU A 43 1.62 -17.13 19.97
CA LEU A 43 0.91 -15.88 19.75
C LEU A 43 1.60 -14.69 20.44
N GLU A 44 2.35 -14.92 21.52
CA GLU A 44 3.15 -13.88 22.18
C GLU A 44 4.24 -13.33 21.24
N ASP A 45 4.83 -14.17 20.38
CA ASP A 45 5.80 -13.71 19.39
C ASP A 45 5.15 -12.82 18.33
N VAL A 46 3.91 -13.17 17.92
CA VAL A 46 3.13 -12.35 16.98
C VAL A 46 2.73 -11.03 17.63
N ALA A 47 2.27 -11.06 18.89
CA ALA A 47 1.94 -9.87 19.67
C ALA A 47 3.16 -8.96 19.82
N THR A 48 4.34 -9.52 20.12
CA THR A 48 5.60 -8.79 20.21
C THR A 48 5.98 -8.13 18.89
N PHE A 49 5.82 -8.84 17.76
CA PHE A 49 6.05 -8.28 16.43
C PHE A 49 5.09 -7.12 16.11
N ILE A 50 3.81 -7.26 16.47
CA ILE A 50 2.83 -6.19 16.32
C ILE A 50 3.18 -5.02 17.25
N GLU A 51 3.62 -5.28 18.47
CA GLU A 51 3.89 -4.27 19.48
C GLU A 51 5.08 -3.39 19.13
N LYS A 52 6.15 -3.95 18.56
CA LYS A 52 7.44 -3.27 18.38
C LYS A 52 7.74 -2.94 16.91
N ASP A 53 8.20 -1.71 16.65
CA ASP A 53 8.68 -1.26 15.34
C ASP A 53 9.96 -0.43 15.46
N SER A 54 10.99 -0.79 14.70
CA SER A 54 12.30 -0.10 14.75
C SER A 54 12.29 1.30 14.12
N THR A 55 11.21 1.70 13.45
CA THR A 55 11.00 3.05 12.89
C THR A 55 10.15 3.89 13.83
N TYR A 56 9.04 3.34 14.31
CA TYR A 56 7.99 4.10 15.00
C TYR A 56 7.92 3.81 16.51
N GLY A 57 8.82 3.00 17.06
CA GLY A 57 8.82 2.61 18.46
C GLY A 57 7.78 1.53 18.76
N THR A 58 7.19 1.56 19.94
CA THR A 58 6.12 0.63 20.31
C THR A 58 4.74 1.20 19.97
N ILE A 59 3.75 0.34 19.72
CA ILE A 59 2.37 0.78 19.42
C ILE A 59 1.81 1.70 20.51
N HIS A 60 2.05 1.39 21.78
CA HIS A 60 1.54 2.20 22.87
C HIS A 60 2.18 3.60 22.89
N ASN A 61 3.49 3.71 22.67
CA ASN A 61 4.17 4.99 22.57
C ASN A 61 3.74 5.77 21.32
N TYR A 62 3.51 5.07 20.21
CA TYR A 62 3.00 5.66 18.98
C TYR A 62 1.60 6.27 19.17
N LEU A 63 0.72 5.61 19.93
CA LEU A 63 -0.65 6.07 20.16
C LEU A 63 -0.76 7.14 21.25
N TYR A 64 -0.02 6.99 22.36
CA TYR A 64 -0.26 7.78 23.58
C TYR A 64 1.01 8.45 24.15
N GLY A 65 2.13 8.39 23.43
CA GLY A 65 3.38 9.04 23.82
C GLY A 65 4.18 8.27 24.89
N TYR A 66 5.24 8.91 25.41
CA TYR A 66 6.33 8.23 26.14
C TYR A 66 5.94 7.52 27.46
N LYS A 67 4.79 7.86 28.06
CA LYS A 67 4.29 7.25 29.32
C LYS A 67 3.24 6.18 29.10
N ALA A 68 2.99 5.81 27.84
CA ALA A 68 1.98 4.85 27.50
C ALA A 68 2.33 3.46 28.06
N LYS A 69 1.31 2.76 28.56
CA LYS A 69 1.43 1.36 28.96
C LYS A 69 1.11 0.46 27.77
N ARG A 70 1.61 -0.79 27.81
CA ARG A 70 1.26 -1.81 26.81
C ARG A 70 -0.26 -1.89 26.62
N VAL A 71 -0.69 -1.94 25.36
CA VAL A 71 -2.12 -1.97 24.97
C VAL A 71 -2.53 -3.31 24.35
N ILE A 72 -1.67 -4.31 24.38
CA ILE A 72 -1.97 -5.68 23.94
C ILE A 72 -2.17 -6.54 25.17
N GLU A 73 -3.32 -7.21 25.22
CA GLU A 73 -3.78 -8.00 26.37
C GLU A 73 -4.66 -9.17 25.93
N ASN A 74 -5.04 -10.04 26.87
CA ASN A 74 -5.97 -11.16 26.67
C ASN A 74 -5.59 -12.08 25.50
N LEU A 75 -4.31 -12.48 25.42
CA LEU A 75 -3.86 -13.43 24.41
C LEU A 75 -4.43 -14.82 24.69
N ASP A 76 -5.04 -15.43 23.67
CA ASP A 76 -5.49 -16.81 23.68
C ASP A 76 -4.91 -17.56 22.48
N GLU A 77 -3.93 -18.42 22.75
CA GLU A 77 -3.26 -19.24 21.74
C GLU A 77 -4.21 -20.14 20.96
N LYS A 78 -5.23 -20.71 21.64
CA LYS A 78 -6.14 -21.70 21.05
C LYS A 78 -7.01 -21.07 19.99
N SER A 79 -7.57 -19.89 20.27
CA SER A 79 -8.38 -19.13 19.31
C SER A 79 -7.54 -18.23 18.39
N GLY A 80 -6.26 -18.04 18.69
CA GLY A 80 -5.39 -17.09 17.99
C GLY A 80 -5.82 -15.64 18.18
N SER A 81 -6.49 -15.32 19.30
CA SER A 81 -7.07 -14.00 19.54
C SER A 81 -6.32 -13.20 20.60
N MET A 82 -6.41 -11.88 20.50
CA MET A 82 -5.89 -10.93 21.47
C MET A 82 -6.75 -9.67 21.44
N THR A 83 -6.59 -8.80 22.43
CA THR A 83 -7.17 -7.45 22.41
C THR A 83 -6.04 -6.45 22.21
N ILE A 84 -6.21 -5.51 21.27
CA ILE A 84 -5.26 -4.42 21.03
C ILE A 84 -6.00 -3.09 21.17
N ASN A 85 -5.59 -2.28 22.14
CA ASN A 85 -6.19 -0.98 22.43
C ASN A 85 -7.72 -1.06 22.69
N GLY A 86 -8.17 -2.13 23.34
CA GLY A 86 -9.59 -2.42 23.59
C GLY A 86 -10.36 -2.95 22.36
N LEU A 87 -9.70 -3.21 21.23
CA LEU A 87 -10.33 -3.79 20.04
C LEU A 87 -9.95 -5.27 19.88
N PRO A 88 -10.91 -6.19 19.68
CA PRO A 88 -10.61 -7.60 19.41
C PRO A 88 -9.85 -7.80 18.09
N VAL A 89 -8.78 -8.60 18.14
CA VAL A 89 -7.94 -8.96 17.00
C VAL A 89 -7.76 -10.48 16.94
N ILE A 90 -8.00 -11.07 15.77
CA ILE A 90 -7.82 -12.51 15.53
C ILE A 90 -6.71 -12.72 14.50
N ILE A 91 -5.79 -13.65 14.76
CA ILE A 91 -4.66 -13.98 13.90
C ILE A 91 -4.86 -15.36 13.26
N LEU A 92 -4.99 -15.38 11.93
CA LEU A 92 -5.11 -16.59 11.13
C LEU A 92 -3.73 -17.04 10.62
N ARG A 93 -3.40 -18.32 10.80
CA ARG A 93 -2.04 -18.87 10.60
C ARG A 93 -1.98 -20.12 9.71
N GLU A 94 -3.04 -20.40 8.96
CA GLU A 94 -3.18 -21.71 8.28
C GLU A 94 -3.00 -21.64 6.77
N THR A 95 -3.75 -20.77 6.07
CA THR A 95 -3.75 -20.74 4.60
C THR A 95 -3.22 -19.43 4.00
N ARG A 96 -2.39 -19.59 2.96
CA ARG A 96 -1.86 -18.48 2.15
C ARG A 96 -2.72 -18.18 0.93
N ASN A 97 -3.63 -19.07 0.55
CA ASN A 97 -4.48 -18.89 -0.62
C ASN A 97 -5.67 -18.00 -0.24
N PRO A 98 -5.83 -16.80 -0.84
CA PRO A 98 -6.92 -15.89 -0.51
C PRO A 98 -8.33 -16.51 -0.53
N LYS A 99 -8.56 -17.50 -1.41
CA LYS A 99 -9.84 -18.21 -1.56
C LYS A 99 -10.18 -19.11 -0.36
N GLU A 100 -9.18 -19.57 0.38
CA GLU A 100 -9.35 -20.49 1.50
C GLU A 100 -9.41 -19.78 2.85
N ILE A 101 -9.08 -18.49 2.91
CA ILE A 101 -9.09 -17.75 4.18
C ILE A 101 -10.55 -17.58 4.63
N PRO A 102 -10.93 -17.95 5.86
CA PRO A 102 -12.34 -18.01 6.30
C PRO A 102 -12.98 -16.64 6.59
N TRP A 103 -12.91 -15.67 5.67
CA TRP A 103 -13.45 -14.32 5.84
C TRP A 103 -14.94 -14.33 6.20
N LYS A 104 -15.74 -15.15 5.50
CA LYS A 104 -17.17 -15.30 5.76
C LYS A 104 -17.46 -15.71 7.21
N SER A 105 -16.75 -16.72 7.72
CA SER A 105 -16.93 -17.25 9.08
C SER A 105 -16.57 -16.21 10.15
N HIS A 106 -15.63 -15.32 9.87
CA HIS A 106 -15.30 -14.23 10.77
C HIS A 106 -16.12 -12.94 10.56
N GLY A 107 -17.05 -12.92 9.60
CA GLY A 107 -17.88 -11.74 9.30
C GLY A 107 -17.14 -10.60 8.61
N VAL A 108 -16.00 -10.89 7.97
CA VAL A 108 -15.17 -9.90 7.26
C VAL A 108 -15.81 -9.55 5.93
N LYS A 109 -16.15 -8.27 5.76
CA LYS A 109 -16.75 -7.74 4.51
C LYS A 109 -15.78 -6.93 3.66
N VAL A 110 -14.76 -6.33 4.28
CA VAL A 110 -13.73 -5.56 3.61
C VAL A 110 -12.38 -6.15 3.97
N VAL A 111 -11.55 -6.43 2.97
CA VAL A 111 -10.18 -6.92 3.16
C VAL A 111 -9.20 -5.88 2.67
N VAL A 112 -8.15 -5.61 3.43
CA VAL A 112 -6.96 -4.88 2.97
C VAL A 112 -5.86 -5.90 2.69
N ASP A 113 -5.51 -6.11 1.43
CA ASP A 113 -4.38 -6.96 1.05
C ASP A 113 -3.09 -6.14 1.08
N THR A 114 -2.20 -6.52 2.00
CA THR A 114 -0.89 -5.91 2.20
C THR A 114 0.26 -6.88 1.92
N THR A 115 -0.03 -8.03 1.29
CA THR A 115 0.98 -9.05 0.97
C THR A 115 1.94 -8.59 -0.12
N GLY A 116 1.47 -7.71 -1.01
CA GLY A 116 2.18 -7.30 -2.22
C GLY A 116 2.27 -8.41 -3.30
N LYS A 117 1.70 -9.59 -3.04
CA LYS A 117 1.70 -10.74 -3.96
C LYS A 117 0.50 -10.69 -4.91
N PHE A 118 -0.69 -10.42 -4.38
CA PHE A 118 -1.94 -10.50 -5.11
C PHE A 118 -2.32 -9.14 -5.71
N ARG A 119 -1.69 -8.80 -6.83
CA ARG A 119 -1.81 -7.46 -7.46
C ARG A 119 -2.46 -7.48 -8.84
N ASP A 120 -2.77 -8.65 -9.36
CA ASP A 120 -3.38 -8.78 -10.68
C ASP A 120 -4.89 -9.01 -10.53
N PRO A 121 -5.73 -8.00 -10.83
CA PRO A 121 -7.18 -8.12 -10.70
C PRO A 121 -7.81 -8.98 -11.81
N THR A 122 -7.05 -9.38 -12.84
CA THR A 122 -7.57 -10.19 -13.96
C THR A 122 -7.59 -11.69 -13.65
N LEU A 123 -6.80 -12.13 -12.67
CA LEU A 123 -6.63 -13.54 -12.35
C LEU A 123 -7.87 -14.14 -11.64
N SER A 124 -8.31 -15.31 -12.11
CA SER A 124 -9.40 -16.08 -11.52
C SER A 124 -9.16 -16.41 -10.04
N PRO A 125 -10.19 -16.48 -9.18
CA PRO A 125 -10.07 -16.99 -7.81
C PRO A 125 -9.45 -18.40 -7.72
N ASP A 126 -9.52 -19.20 -8.79
CA ASP A 126 -8.99 -20.56 -8.87
C ASP A 126 -7.52 -20.63 -9.33
N THR A 127 -6.87 -19.48 -9.52
CA THR A 127 -5.47 -19.44 -9.96
C THR A 127 -4.57 -20.20 -8.98
N PRO A 128 -3.72 -21.15 -9.46
CA PRO A 128 -2.76 -21.82 -8.61
C PRO A 128 -1.86 -20.84 -7.85
N GLY A 129 -1.77 -21.01 -6.53
CA GLY A 129 -1.01 -20.12 -5.66
C GLY A 129 -1.75 -18.82 -5.24
N GLY A 130 -3.02 -18.67 -5.64
CA GLY A 130 -3.96 -17.65 -5.20
C GLY A 130 -4.01 -16.39 -6.07
N SER A 131 -5.13 -15.68 -5.99
CA SER A 131 -5.34 -14.37 -6.63
C SER A 131 -6.08 -13.41 -5.71
N VAL A 132 -6.09 -12.12 -6.05
CA VAL A 132 -6.80 -11.10 -5.26
C VAL A 132 -8.31 -11.38 -5.23
N ARG A 133 -8.86 -11.95 -6.31
CA ARG A 133 -10.27 -12.36 -6.41
C ARG A 133 -10.62 -13.48 -5.45
N GLY A 134 -9.64 -14.27 -4.99
CA GLY A 134 -9.87 -15.28 -3.97
C GLY A 134 -10.47 -14.71 -2.69
N HIS A 135 -10.11 -13.49 -2.28
CA HIS A 135 -10.74 -12.83 -1.12
C HIS A 135 -12.26 -12.66 -1.28
N LEU A 136 -12.72 -12.32 -2.48
CA LEU A 136 -14.14 -12.19 -2.80
C LEU A 136 -14.84 -13.55 -2.74
N ALA A 137 -14.21 -14.58 -3.32
CA ALA A 137 -14.71 -15.96 -3.26
C ALA A 137 -14.78 -16.51 -1.82
N ALA A 138 -13.88 -16.08 -0.95
CA ALA A 138 -13.86 -16.39 0.48
C ALA A 138 -14.91 -15.62 1.33
N GLY A 139 -15.70 -14.75 0.70
CA GLY A 139 -16.85 -14.06 1.30
C GLY A 139 -16.64 -12.58 1.61
N ALA A 140 -15.47 -12.00 1.31
CA ALA A 140 -15.32 -10.55 1.34
C ALA A 140 -16.16 -9.91 0.23
N ARG A 141 -16.67 -8.69 0.46
CA ARG A 141 -17.41 -7.92 -0.55
C ARG A 141 -16.51 -6.95 -1.30
N LYS A 142 -15.52 -6.39 -0.61
CA LYS A 142 -14.56 -5.43 -1.16
C LYS A 142 -13.14 -5.81 -0.75
N VAL A 143 -12.20 -5.57 -1.66
CA VAL A 143 -10.77 -5.80 -1.43
C VAL A 143 -10.01 -4.53 -1.79
N ILE A 144 -9.22 -4.03 -0.85
CA ILE A 144 -8.31 -2.89 -1.05
C ILE A 144 -6.89 -3.43 -1.12
N VAL A 145 -6.23 -3.30 -2.25
CA VAL A 145 -4.83 -3.68 -2.46
C VAL A 145 -3.95 -2.49 -2.08
N SER A 146 -3.00 -2.69 -1.17
CA SER A 146 -2.09 -1.64 -0.69
C SER A 146 -0.94 -1.31 -1.65
N ALA A 147 -1.10 -1.61 -2.94
CA ALA A 147 -0.09 -1.47 -3.97
C ALA A 147 -0.77 -1.29 -5.34
N PRO A 148 -0.07 -0.71 -6.34
CA PRO A 148 -0.62 -0.59 -7.69
C PRO A 148 -0.97 -1.96 -8.28
N PHE A 149 -2.00 -2.04 -9.11
CA PHE A 149 -2.23 -3.25 -9.88
C PHE A 149 -1.03 -3.61 -10.77
N LYS A 150 -0.85 -4.90 -11.01
CA LYS A 150 0.18 -5.46 -11.89
C LYS A 150 -0.44 -6.55 -12.75
N ILE A 151 -1.02 -6.14 -13.87
CA ILE A 151 -1.57 -7.05 -14.87
C ILE A 151 -0.40 -7.70 -15.62
N LYS A 152 -0.35 -9.04 -15.64
CA LYS A 152 0.73 -9.77 -16.32
C LYS A 152 0.62 -9.69 -17.83
N ASP A 153 -0.59 -9.89 -18.35
CA ASP A 153 -0.88 -9.75 -19.77
C ASP A 153 -1.24 -8.30 -20.09
N LYS A 154 -0.32 -7.60 -20.77
CA LYS A 154 -0.49 -6.19 -21.12
C LYS A 154 -1.59 -5.94 -22.16
N THR A 155 -2.10 -6.97 -22.81
CA THR A 155 -3.21 -6.87 -23.76
C THR A 155 -4.57 -6.92 -23.07
N THR A 156 -4.62 -7.45 -21.84
CA THR A 156 -5.85 -7.53 -21.05
C THR A 156 -6.15 -6.17 -20.39
N PRO A 157 -7.33 -5.57 -20.62
CA PRO A 157 -7.72 -4.32 -19.98
C PRO A 157 -7.97 -4.51 -18.48
N LEU A 158 -8.02 -3.39 -17.74
CA LEU A 158 -8.44 -3.44 -16.34
C LEU A 158 -9.90 -3.93 -16.26
N PRO A 159 -10.22 -4.93 -15.41
CA PRO A 159 -11.60 -5.38 -15.24
C PRO A 159 -12.51 -4.25 -14.77
N GLU A 160 -13.76 -4.28 -15.21
CA GLU A 160 -14.73 -3.23 -14.88
C GLU A 160 -15.00 -3.08 -13.37
N ASP A 161 -14.89 -4.16 -12.60
CA ASP A 161 -15.07 -4.14 -11.16
C ASP A 161 -13.80 -3.75 -10.37
N ALA A 162 -12.74 -3.33 -11.08
CA ALA A 162 -11.48 -2.91 -10.49
C ALA A 162 -11.15 -1.43 -10.79
N VAL A 163 -10.69 -0.70 -9.78
CA VAL A 163 -10.37 0.73 -9.91
C VAL A 163 -9.12 1.09 -9.09
N THR A 164 -8.30 2.00 -9.60
CA THR A 164 -7.29 2.69 -8.78
C THR A 164 -7.90 4.01 -8.31
N SER A 165 -8.01 4.20 -7.01
CA SER A 165 -8.62 5.41 -6.44
C SER A 165 -7.77 5.96 -5.31
N LEU A 166 -7.53 7.27 -5.36
CA LEU A 166 -6.81 8.05 -4.36
C LEU A 166 -7.78 9.09 -3.81
N MET A 167 -7.92 9.10 -2.49
CA MET A 167 -8.71 10.12 -1.80
C MET A 167 -8.12 11.50 -2.05
N GLY A 168 -8.96 12.51 -2.28
CA GLY A 168 -8.58 13.89 -2.59
C GLY A 168 -8.11 14.13 -4.03
N ILE A 169 -8.17 13.12 -4.91
CA ILE A 169 -7.67 13.20 -6.28
C ILE A 169 -8.72 12.71 -7.27
N ASN A 170 -9.13 11.44 -7.15
CA ASN A 170 -10.05 10.78 -8.06
C ASN A 170 -11.01 9.83 -7.33
N GLU A 171 -11.36 10.16 -6.08
CA GLU A 171 -12.35 9.40 -5.29
C GLU A 171 -13.72 9.31 -5.97
N ALA A 172 -14.06 10.28 -6.82
CA ALA A 172 -15.31 10.28 -7.58
C ALA A 172 -15.37 9.15 -8.62
N ASP A 173 -14.22 8.60 -9.05
CA ASP A 173 -14.16 7.45 -9.96
C ASP A 173 -14.62 6.16 -9.25
N TYR A 174 -14.62 6.12 -7.92
CA TYR A 174 -15.06 4.96 -7.17
C TYR A 174 -16.59 4.85 -7.12
N ASP A 175 -17.16 3.92 -7.89
CA ASP A 175 -18.54 3.48 -7.72
C ASP A 175 -18.66 2.28 -6.75
N PRO A 176 -19.28 2.43 -5.57
CA PRO A 176 -19.46 1.33 -4.61
C PRO A 176 -20.38 0.20 -5.11
N ARG A 177 -21.21 0.43 -6.13
CA ARG A 177 -22.09 -0.60 -6.72
C ARG A 177 -21.32 -1.49 -7.70
N LYS A 178 -20.30 -0.95 -8.35
CA LYS A 178 -19.51 -1.62 -9.39
C LYS A 178 -18.17 -2.14 -8.89
N HIS A 179 -17.40 -1.30 -8.22
CA HIS A 179 -15.99 -1.57 -7.93
C HIS A 179 -15.80 -2.40 -6.67
N ASN A 180 -15.34 -3.64 -6.82
CA ASN A 180 -15.10 -4.59 -5.75
C ASN A 180 -13.62 -4.75 -5.39
N ILE A 181 -12.72 -4.38 -6.31
CA ILE A 181 -11.27 -4.46 -6.11
C ILE A 181 -10.69 -3.06 -6.30
N ILE A 182 -10.09 -2.52 -5.26
CA ILE A 182 -9.59 -1.16 -5.24
C ILE A 182 -8.09 -1.19 -5.04
N SER A 183 -7.34 -0.51 -5.90
CA SER A 183 -5.92 -0.26 -5.68
C SER A 183 -5.77 1.11 -5.04
N ASN A 184 -5.12 1.17 -3.86
CA ASN A 184 -4.73 2.43 -3.22
C ASN A 184 -3.39 2.98 -3.79
N ALA A 185 -3.04 2.55 -5.00
CA ALA A 185 -1.80 2.88 -5.70
C ALA A 185 -0.53 2.66 -4.85
N SER A 186 0.51 3.45 -5.10
CA SER A 186 1.77 3.43 -4.34
C SER A 186 1.90 4.68 -3.45
N CYS A 187 2.79 4.64 -2.46
CA CYS A 187 3.12 5.80 -1.63
C CYS A 187 3.62 6.99 -2.47
N THR A 188 4.48 6.75 -3.46
CA THR A 188 4.96 7.81 -4.36
C THR A 188 3.84 8.37 -5.23
N THR A 189 2.93 7.52 -5.74
CA THR A 189 1.78 7.99 -6.53
C THR A 189 0.86 8.87 -5.69
N ASN A 190 0.59 8.49 -4.44
CA ASN A 190 -0.20 9.30 -3.52
C ASN A 190 0.46 10.66 -3.28
N CYS A 191 1.75 10.69 -2.93
CA CYS A 191 2.49 11.94 -2.70
C CYS A 191 2.48 12.84 -3.96
N LEU A 192 2.83 12.28 -5.11
CA LEU A 192 2.93 13.03 -6.36
C LEU A 192 1.57 13.56 -6.85
N ALA A 193 0.50 12.78 -6.72
CA ALA A 193 -0.84 13.21 -7.14
C ALA A 193 -1.30 14.46 -6.38
N HIS A 194 -1.05 14.53 -5.07
CA HIS A 194 -1.41 15.67 -4.24
C HIS A 194 -0.56 16.93 -4.51
N ILE A 195 0.57 16.79 -5.21
CA ILE A 195 1.36 17.92 -5.71
C ILE A 195 0.86 18.35 -7.09
N VAL A 196 0.66 17.38 -7.99
CA VAL A 196 0.36 17.64 -9.40
C VAL A 196 -1.08 18.14 -9.59
N LYS A 197 -2.08 17.51 -8.97
CA LYS A 197 -3.49 17.81 -9.23
C LYS A 197 -3.84 19.29 -8.96
N PRO A 198 -3.48 19.90 -7.82
CA PRO A 198 -3.78 21.31 -7.58
C PRO A 198 -3.12 22.25 -8.59
N ILE A 199 -1.89 21.95 -9.02
CA ILE A 199 -1.14 22.77 -10.00
C ILE A 199 -1.82 22.67 -11.37
N LEU A 200 -2.23 21.47 -11.80
CA LEU A 200 -2.97 21.30 -13.05
C LEU A 200 -4.31 22.03 -13.03
N ASP A 201 -5.04 21.95 -11.91
CA ASP A 201 -6.36 22.56 -11.77
C ASP A 201 -6.27 24.10 -11.74
N TYR A 202 -5.24 24.66 -11.10
CA TYR A 202 -5.05 26.10 -11.00
C TYR A 202 -4.54 26.73 -12.31
N PHE A 203 -3.47 26.18 -12.91
CA PHE A 203 -2.88 26.76 -14.12
C PHE A 203 -3.58 26.32 -15.41
N GLY A 204 -4.33 25.21 -15.36
CA GLY A 204 -4.81 24.49 -16.53
C GLY A 204 -3.71 23.59 -17.09
N PHE A 205 -4.02 22.30 -17.29
CA PHE A 205 -3.03 21.31 -17.74
C PHE A 205 -2.39 21.67 -19.09
N GLN A 206 -3.08 22.45 -19.94
CA GLN A 206 -2.58 22.88 -21.26
C GLN A 206 -1.38 23.83 -21.16
N LYS A 207 -1.23 24.54 -20.04
CA LYS A 207 -0.07 25.43 -19.80
C LYS A 207 1.14 24.69 -19.26
N ILE A 208 1.00 23.42 -18.88
CA ILE A 208 2.11 22.64 -18.31
C ILE A 208 2.85 21.97 -19.46
N LEU A 209 4.07 22.44 -19.72
CA LEU A 209 4.91 21.93 -20.81
C LEU A 209 5.51 20.57 -20.44
N THR A 210 6.14 20.50 -19.26
CA THR A 210 6.75 19.26 -18.75
C THR A 210 6.67 19.18 -17.24
N ILE A 211 6.63 17.96 -16.73
CA ILE A 211 6.80 17.64 -15.31
C ILE A 211 8.00 16.70 -15.19
N SER A 212 8.98 17.07 -14.38
CA SER A 212 10.05 16.15 -13.98
C SER A 212 10.01 15.92 -12.48
N MET A 213 10.25 14.69 -12.06
CA MET A 213 10.30 14.36 -10.64
C MET A 213 11.42 13.39 -10.30
N ILE A 214 11.97 13.58 -9.11
CA ILE A 214 12.89 12.65 -8.46
C ILE A 214 12.31 12.31 -7.09
N THR A 215 12.19 11.02 -6.78
CA THR A 215 11.86 10.58 -5.42
C THR A 215 13.10 10.05 -4.74
N VAL A 216 13.52 10.73 -3.68
CA VAL A 216 14.53 10.21 -2.75
C VAL A 216 13.79 9.36 -1.75
N HIS A 217 13.88 8.05 -1.95
CA HIS A 217 13.03 7.06 -1.34
C HIS A 217 13.81 6.18 -0.38
N THR A 218 13.29 6.01 0.83
CA THR A 218 13.89 5.15 1.85
C THR A 218 13.85 3.67 1.49
N VAL A 219 14.56 2.85 2.26
CA VAL A 219 14.64 1.41 2.02
C VAL A 219 13.26 0.74 2.09
N THR A 220 13.06 -0.30 1.28
CA THR A 220 11.87 -1.15 1.31
C THR A 220 12.27 -2.62 1.40
N GLY A 221 11.34 -3.49 1.83
CA GLY A 221 11.60 -4.93 1.91
C GLY A 221 11.85 -5.63 0.57
N SER A 222 11.78 -4.90 -0.56
CA SER A 222 12.14 -5.44 -1.88
C SER A 222 13.63 -5.35 -2.20
N GLN A 223 14.38 -4.56 -1.43
CA GLN A 223 15.83 -4.40 -1.59
C GLN A 223 16.58 -5.41 -0.71
N VAL A 224 17.87 -5.59 -0.99
CA VAL A 224 18.70 -6.62 -0.34
C VAL A 224 19.61 -6.02 0.73
N VAL A 225 19.74 -6.73 1.85
CA VAL A 225 20.60 -6.30 2.96
C VAL A 225 22.07 -6.35 2.57
N LEU A 226 22.49 -7.41 1.88
CA LEU A 226 23.82 -7.58 1.31
C LEU A 226 23.69 -7.83 -0.19
N ASP A 227 24.79 -7.65 -0.91
CA ASP A 227 24.85 -7.92 -2.34
C ASP A 227 24.34 -9.34 -2.65
N ARG A 228 23.47 -9.47 -3.65
CA ARG A 228 22.88 -10.76 -4.06
C ARG A 228 22.91 -10.90 -5.57
N ALA A 229 23.23 -12.09 -6.06
CA ALA A 229 23.12 -12.39 -7.49
C ALA A 229 21.75 -11.97 -8.07
N PRO A 230 21.73 -11.40 -9.29
CA PRO A 230 20.51 -11.06 -10.00
C PRO A 230 19.69 -12.30 -10.30
N LYS A 231 18.36 -12.13 -10.31
CA LYS A 231 17.47 -13.17 -10.83
C LYS A 231 17.57 -13.18 -12.36
N SER A 232 17.28 -14.33 -12.94
CA SER A 232 17.16 -14.43 -14.40
C SER A 232 16.15 -13.39 -14.92
N GLY A 233 16.56 -12.59 -15.90
CA GLY A 233 15.76 -11.52 -16.49
C GLY A 233 15.75 -10.19 -15.72
N ASP A 234 16.52 -10.03 -14.65
CA ASP A 234 16.68 -8.72 -13.99
C ASP A 234 17.43 -7.74 -14.90
N ALA A 235 16.73 -6.69 -15.34
CA ALA A 235 17.32 -5.64 -16.19
C ALA A 235 18.04 -4.54 -15.37
N ASP A 236 17.65 -4.35 -14.11
CA ASP A 236 18.24 -3.32 -13.23
C ASP A 236 19.10 -3.96 -12.13
N LEU A 237 20.37 -4.17 -12.47
CA LEU A 237 21.37 -4.81 -11.60
C LEU A 237 21.75 -3.94 -10.39
N ARG A 238 21.41 -2.65 -10.37
CA ARG A 238 21.74 -1.78 -9.24
C ARG A 238 20.95 -2.17 -7.99
N ARG A 239 19.77 -2.77 -8.17
CA ARG A 239 18.89 -3.24 -7.09
C ARG A 239 19.42 -4.47 -6.35
N ASN A 240 20.50 -5.06 -6.86
CA ASN A 240 21.18 -6.21 -6.28
C ASN A 240 22.26 -5.82 -5.28
N ARG A 241 22.55 -4.53 -5.14
CA ARG A 241 23.53 -3.99 -4.19
C ARG A 241 22.91 -3.79 -2.80
N SER A 242 23.74 -3.92 -1.78
CA SER A 242 23.42 -3.68 -0.37
C SER A 242 22.77 -2.32 -0.15
N VAL A 243 21.70 -2.28 0.64
CA VAL A 243 21.00 -1.03 0.95
C VAL A 243 21.71 -0.11 1.93
N PHE A 244 22.63 -0.62 2.75
CA PHE A 244 23.23 0.17 3.84
C PHE A 244 24.26 1.19 3.35
N GLU A 245 25.00 0.84 2.30
CA GLU A 245 26.16 1.61 1.84
C GLU A 245 25.99 2.14 0.40
N ASN A 246 24.77 2.15 -0.14
CA ASN A 246 24.53 2.57 -1.52
C ASN A 246 23.40 3.59 -1.65
N ILE A 247 23.64 4.54 -2.56
CA ILE A 247 22.60 5.34 -3.20
C ILE A 247 22.24 4.64 -4.51
N ILE A 248 21.04 4.02 -4.58
CA ILE A 248 20.65 3.18 -5.72
C ILE A 248 19.72 3.96 -6.65
N LEU A 249 20.23 4.33 -7.84
CA LEU A 249 19.47 4.99 -8.91
C LEU A 249 18.66 3.96 -9.71
N THR A 250 17.34 4.09 -9.70
CA THR A 250 16.42 3.16 -10.38
C THR A 250 15.28 3.89 -11.06
N THR A 251 14.63 3.22 -12.00
CA THR A 251 13.43 3.75 -12.66
C THR A 251 12.23 3.66 -11.74
N THR A 252 11.25 4.53 -11.95
CA THR A 252 9.98 4.49 -11.23
C THR A 252 8.79 4.45 -12.19
N GLY A 253 7.77 3.69 -11.81
CA GLY A 253 6.49 3.65 -12.52
C GLY A 253 5.58 4.84 -12.19
N ALA A 254 6.08 5.86 -11.49
CA ALA A 254 5.27 6.96 -10.95
C ALA A 254 4.44 7.67 -12.03
N ALA A 255 5.04 8.03 -13.17
CA ALA A 255 4.33 8.69 -14.27
C ALA A 255 3.16 7.85 -14.82
N LYS A 256 3.42 6.57 -15.10
CA LYS A 256 2.40 5.63 -15.59
C LYS A 256 1.29 5.41 -14.57
N ALA A 257 1.64 5.34 -13.28
CA ALA A 257 0.67 5.20 -12.20
C ALA A 257 -0.15 6.48 -12.01
N LEU A 258 0.47 7.65 -12.14
CA LEU A 258 -0.21 8.95 -12.03
C LEU A 258 -1.23 9.14 -13.15
N ALA A 259 -0.90 8.72 -14.37
CA ALA A 259 -1.80 8.75 -15.52
C ALA A 259 -3.06 7.88 -15.37
N GLN A 260 -3.12 6.99 -14.37
CA GLN A 260 -4.34 6.22 -14.05
C GLN A 260 -5.32 7.02 -13.18
N VAL A 261 -4.85 8.05 -12.49
CA VAL A 261 -5.63 8.81 -11.50
C VAL A 261 -5.77 10.28 -11.87
N ILE A 262 -4.88 10.77 -12.74
CA ILE A 262 -4.93 12.10 -13.37
C ILE A 262 -4.65 11.89 -14.87
N PRO A 263 -5.67 11.57 -15.68
CA PRO A 263 -5.49 11.21 -17.10
C PRO A 263 -4.82 12.28 -17.96
N GLU A 264 -4.97 13.55 -17.60
CA GLU A 264 -4.40 14.72 -18.28
C GLU A 264 -2.87 14.65 -18.35
N VAL A 265 -2.22 13.99 -17.37
CA VAL A 265 -0.77 13.80 -17.33
C VAL A 265 -0.25 13.06 -18.57
N LYS A 266 -1.08 12.26 -19.26
CA LYS A 266 -0.69 11.58 -20.51
C LYS A 266 -0.35 12.55 -21.63
N LYS A 267 -0.85 13.79 -21.56
CA LYS A 267 -0.65 14.85 -22.57
C LYS A 267 0.56 15.74 -22.25
N ILE A 268 1.23 15.51 -21.13
CA ILE A 268 2.35 16.32 -20.65
C ILE A 268 3.63 15.49 -20.73
N GLY A 269 4.74 16.09 -21.18
CA GLY A 269 6.04 15.43 -21.13
C GLY A 269 6.43 15.13 -19.68
N PHE A 270 6.57 13.84 -19.33
CA PHE A 270 6.81 13.42 -17.95
C PHE A 270 8.10 12.62 -17.81
N MET A 271 9.01 13.09 -16.93
CA MET A 271 10.22 12.35 -16.54
C MET A 271 10.17 11.98 -15.06
N ALA A 272 10.50 10.74 -14.73
CA ALA A 272 10.41 10.23 -13.37
C ALA A 272 11.58 9.32 -13.01
N GLU A 273 12.29 9.67 -11.94
CA GLU A 273 13.40 8.88 -11.42
C GLU A 273 13.23 8.58 -9.93
N SER A 274 13.88 7.51 -9.48
CA SER A 274 13.91 7.15 -8.06
C SER A 274 15.34 6.92 -7.60
N VAL A 275 15.66 7.51 -6.46
CA VAL A 275 16.92 7.35 -5.75
C VAL A 275 16.61 6.62 -4.46
N ARG A 276 17.23 5.47 -4.19
CA ARG A 276 17.09 4.78 -2.91
C ARG A 276 18.23 5.15 -1.99
N ILE A 277 17.91 5.50 -0.74
CA ILE A 277 18.89 5.91 0.28
C ILE A 277 18.78 5.04 1.56
N PRO A 278 19.87 4.91 2.35
CA PRO A 278 19.90 4.13 3.59
C PRO A 278 19.18 4.83 4.76
N ALA A 279 17.86 5.01 4.63
CA ALA A 279 17.00 5.55 5.67
C ALA A 279 15.83 4.58 5.96
N LYS A 280 15.29 4.61 7.20
CA LYS A 280 14.27 3.65 7.68
C LYS A 280 12.84 3.97 7.21
N ALA A 281 12.51 5.25 7.05
CA ALA A 281 11.23 5.79 6.59
C ALA A 281 11.36 7.28 6.27
N GLY A 282 10.35 7.86 5.60
CA GLY A 282 10.33 9.27 5.23
C GLY A 282 11.00 9.51 3.89
N SER A 283 10.21 9.53 2.82
CA SER A 283 10.69 9.80 1.46
C SER A 283 10.28 11.21 1.04
N ILE A 284 11.09 11.84 0.21
CA ILE A 284 10.77 13.14 -0.39
C ILE A 284 10.59 12.98 -1.91
N THR A 285 9.64 13.75 -2.46
CA THR A 285 9.46 13.88 -3.90
C THR A 285 9.74 15.32 -4.27
N ILE A 286 10.71 15.52 -5.14
CA ILE A 286 11.06 16.82 -5.71
C ILE A 286 10.45 16.85 -7.09
N VAL A 287 9.63 17.87 -7.37
CA VAL A 287 8.93 18.02 -8.65
C VAL A 287 9.29 19.38 -9.22
N VAL A 288 9.64 19.40 -10.50
CA VAL A 288 9.89 20.61 -11.28
C VAL A 288 8.83 20.69 -12.37
N PHE A 289 8.14 21.82 -12.42
CA PHE A 289 7.14 22.13 -13.43
C PHE A 289 7.71 23.19 -14.37
N ASN A 290 7.65 22.91 -15.66
CA ASN A 290 7.81 23.95 -16.68
C ASN A 290 6.42 24.41 -17.10
N ILE A 291 6.09 25.64 -16.76
CA ILE A 291 4.78 26.24 -17.01
C ILE A 291 4.95 27.33 -18.07
N GLN A 292 4.10 27.31 -19.08
CA GLN A 292 4.03 28.37 -20.07
C GLN A 292 3.50 29.64 -19.39
N GLY A 293 4.37 30.64 -19.27
CA GLY A 293 4.02 31.97 -18.78
C GLY A 293 3.17 32.77 -19.78
N ASP A 294 2.51 33.80 -19.25
CA ASP A 294 1.87 34.84 -20.06
C ASP A 294 2.79 36.07 -20.04
N PRO A 295 3.32 36.52 -21.19
CA PRO A 295 4.22 37.68 -21.26
C PRO A 295 3.62 38.96 -20.65
N ALA A 296 2.30 39.05 -20.57
CA ALA A 296 1.58 40.22 -20.07
C ALA A 296 1.28 40.16 -18.56
N LYS A 297 1.69 39.10 -17.85
CA LYS A 297 1.44 38.93 -16.41
C LYS A 297 2.73 38.81 -15.63
N ASP A 298 2.66 39.19 -14.37
CA ASP A 298 3.77 38.96 -13.44
C ASP A 298 4.15 37.47 -13.42
N PRO A 299 5.46 37.16 -13.39
CA PRO A 299 5.92 35.79 -13.31
C PRO A 299 5.33 35.11 -12.07
N VAL A 300 5.00 33.82 -12.22
CA VAL A 300 4.52 33.00 -11.10
C VAL A 300 5.60 32.96 -10.03
N THR A 301 5.35 33.64 -8.91
CA THR A 301 6.22 33.63 -7.73
C THR A 301 5.74 32.59 -6.72
N ARG A 302 6.64 32.21 -5.80
CA ARG A 302 6.49 31.07 -4.89
C ARG A 302 5.47 31.30 -3.79
#